data_AF-A0A183DKI5-F1
#
_entry.id   AF-A0A183DKI5-F1
#
_cell.length_a   1.000
_cell.length_b   1.000
_cell.length_c   1.000
_cell.angle_alpha   90.00
_cell.angle_beta   90.00
_cell.angle_gamma   90.00
#
_symmetry.space_group_name_H-M   'P 1'
#
loop_
_entity.id
_entity.type
_entity.pdbx_description
1 polymer ?
#
loop_
_entity_poly.entity_id
_entity_poly.type
_entity_poly.pdbx_seq_one_letter_code
_entity_poly.pdbx_strand_id
1 'polypeptide(L)' 'MPFYHSSVSCNYVMTEHKDEFLRISKYPWDLILTDSLFSTSGYGLAQLSRANHVIMHTTSVEAAPGLAKGFAR' A
#
# COMPACT_ATOMS: atom_id res chain seq x y z
N MET A 1 -1.40 -12.10 10.89
CA MET A 1 -2.71 -11.42 10.74
C MET A 1 -2.83 -10.93 9.31
N PRO A 2 -3.95 -11.11 8.61
CA PRO A 2 -4.15 -10.51 7.30
C PRO A 2 -4.12 -8.97 7.40
N PHE A 3 -3.38 -8.31 6.51
CA PHE A 3 -3.15 -6.84 6.55
C PHE A 3 -4.46 -6.02 6.57
N TYR A 4 -5.53 -6.56 6.00
CA TYR A 4 -6.83 -5.88 5.93
C TYR A 4 -7.59 -5.83 7.27
N HIS A 5 -7.21 -6.64 8.26
CA HIS A 5 -7.75 -6.52 9.63
C HIS A 5 -6.97 -5.53 10.50
N SER A 6 -5.83 -5.02 10.00
CA SER A 6 -4.91 -4.19 10.78
C SER A 6 -5.12 -2.68 10.57
N SER A 7 -6.07 -2.28 9.71
CA SER A 7 -6.45 -0.88 9.52
C SER A 7 -7.91 -0.74 9.07
N VAL A 8 -8.62 0.27 9.59
CA VAL A 8 -9.97 0.65 9.16
C VAL A 8 -9.97 1.06 7.68
N SER A 9 -8.94 1.74 7.21
CA SER A 9 -8.81 2.14 5.80
C SER A 9 -8.63 0.93 4.88
N CYS A 10 -7.84 -0.07 5.30
CA CYS A 10 -7.71 -1.31 4.55
C CYS A 10 -9.03 -2.08 4.51
N ASN A 11 -9.76 -2.14 5.63
CA ASN A 11 -11.06 -2.78 5.67
C ASN A 11 -12.04 -2.10 4.70
N TYR A 12 -12.11 -0.77 4.71
CA TYR A 12 -12.93 0.01 3.77
C TYR A 12 -12.59 -0.31 2.29
N VAL A 13 -11.29 -0.32 1.93
CA VAL A 13 -10.87 -0.68 0.57
C VAL A 13 -11.28 -2.11 0.20
N MET A 14 -11.18 -3.05 1.14
CA MET A 14 -11.59 -4.44 0.90
C MET A 14 -13.10 -4.64 0.86
N THR A 15 -13.89 -3.73 1.43
CA THR A 15 -15.37 -3.75 1.37
C THR A 15 -15.88 -3.08 0.09
N GLU A 16 -15.40 -1.86 -0.19
CA GLU A 16 -15.97 -1.02 -1.26
C GLU A 16 -15.23 -1.13 -2.60
N HIS A 17 -13.92 -1.46 -2.58
CA HIS A 17 -13.04 -1.40 -3.75
C HIS A 17 -12.21 -2.67 -3.95
N LYS A 18 -12.73 -3.81 -3.48
CA LYS A 18 -12.03 -5.09 -3.46
C LYS A 18 -11.47 -5.52 -4.81
N ASP A 19 -12.28 -5.46 -5.86
CA ASP A 19 -11.91 -5.95 -7.19
C ASP A 19 -10.77 -5.12 -7.78
N GLU A 20 -10.81 -3.80 -7.57
CA GLU A 20 -9.76 -2.89 -7.99
C GLU A 20 -8.46 -3.15 -7.21
N PHE A 21 -8.57 -3.36 -5.89
CA PHE A 21 -7.42 -3.75 -5.09
C PHE A 21 -6.79 -5.06 -5.59
N LEU A 22 -7.60 -6.08 -5.88
CA LEU A 22 -7.12 -7.36 -6.41
C LEU A 22 -6.51 -7.22 -7.82
N ARG A 23 -7.02 -6.29 -8.64
CA ARG A 23 -6.43 -5.96 -9.95
C ARG A 23 -5.05 -5.35 -9.76
N ILE A 24 -4.92 -4.35 -8.88
CA ILE A 24 -3.66 -3.68 -8.57
C ILE A 24 -2.66 -4.66 -7.94
N SER A 25 -3.11 -5.56 -7.05
CA SER A 25 -2.22 -6.52 -6.39
C SER A 25 -1.64 -7.59 -7.32
N LYS A 26 -2.29 -7.82 -8.47
CA LYS A 26 -1.82 -8.76 -9.51
C LYS A 26 -0.94 -8.09 -10.56
N TYR A 27 -0.84 -6.76 -10.54
CA TYR A 27 0.03 -6.05 -11.48
C TYR A 27 1.51 -6.33 -11.14
N PRO A 28 2.40 -6.49 -12.13
CA PRO A 28 3.79 -6.90 -11.93
C PRO A 28 4.65 -5.74 -11.42
N TRP A 29 4.37 -5.29 -10.19
CA TRP A 29 5.16 -4.26 -9.53
C TRP A 29 6.58 -4.77 -9.22
N ASP A 30 7.59 -4.00 -9.61
CA ASP A 30 8.98 -4.24 -9.22
C ASP A 30 9.30 -3.60 -7.86
N LEU A 31 8.69 -2.44 -7.62
CA LEU A 31 8.90 -1.62 -6.42
C LEU A 31 7.61 -0.91 -6.01
N ILE A 32 7.28 -1.03 -4.73
CA ILE A 32 6.23 -0.26 -4.05
C ILE A 32 6.90 0.69 -3.08
N LEU A 33 6.56 1.96 -3.18
CA LEU A 33 7.06 3.05 -2.37
C LEU A 33 5.89 3.66 -1.61
N THR A 34 5.91 3.64 -0.28
CA THR A 34 4.82 4.21 0.52
C THR A 34 5.32 5.06 1.66
N ASP A 35 4.58 6.11 1.99
CA ASP A 35 4.68 6.76 3.28
C ASP A 35 4.35 5.77 4.42
N SER A 36 4.99 5.96 5.56
CA SER A 36 4.72 5.28 6.83
C SER A 36 3.24 5.25 7.23
N LEU A 37 2.46 6.28 6.89
CA LEU A 37 1.02 6.35 7.10
C LEU A 37 0.25 5.24 6.35
N PHE A 38 0.81 4.74 5.25
CA PHE A 38 0.26 3.66 4.44
C PHE A 38 0.97 2.32 4.66
N SER A 39 1.80 2.20 5.70
CA SER A 39 2.63 1.00 5.96
C SER A 39 1.84 -0.31 5.91
N THR A 40 0.68 -0.38 6.56
CA THR A 40 -0.18 -1.58 6.57
C THR A 40 -0.68 -1.95 5.17
N SER A 41 -1.15 -0.97 4.40
CA SER A 41 -1.68 -1.18 3.04
C SER A 41 -0.56 -1.52 2.05
N GLY A 42 0.56 -0.82 2.14
CA GLY A 42 1.75 -1.04 1.33
C GLY A 42 2.34 -2.43 1.56
N TYR A 43 2.42 -2.88 2.82
CA TYR A 43 2.87 -4.22 3.17
C TYR A 43 1.98 -5.29 2.57
N GLY A 44 0.65 -5.12 2.69
CA GLY A 44 -0.32 -6.03 2.07
C GLY A 44 -0.16 -6.13 0.56
N LEU A 45 0.01 -4.99 -0.11
CA LEU A 45 0.17 -4.95 -1.56
C LEU A 45 1.48 -5.61 -1.99
N ALA A 46 2.59 -5.31 -1.33
CA ALA A 46 3.90 -5.91 -1.62
C ALA A 46 3.92 -7.41 -1.37
N GLN A 47 3.27 -7.89 -0.30
CA GLN A 47 3.16 -9.31 -0.02
C GLN A 47 2.39 -10.05 -1.13
N LEU A 48 1.32 -9.44 -1.65
CA LEU A 48 0.50 -10.04 -2.70
C LEU A 48 1.16 -10.00 -4.08
N SER A 49 1.80 -8.88 -4.44
CA SER A 49 2.47 -8.71 -5.74
C SER A 49 3.89 -9.28 -5.78
N ARG A 50 4.45 -9.63 -4.62
CA ARG A 50 5.87 -10.02 -4.43
C ARG A 50 6.87 -8.92 -4.82
N ALA A 51 6.43 -7.66 -4.82
CA ALA A 51 7.27 -6.51 -5.10
C ALA A 51 8.18 -6.15 -3.92
N ASN A 52 9.30 -5.50 -4.20
CA ASN A 52 10.09 -4.86 -3.15
C ASN A 52 9.28 -3.72 -2.52
N HIS A 53 9.38 -3.53 -1.21
CA HIS A 53 8.66 -2.49 -0.49
C HIS A 53 9.62 -1.56 0.24
N VAL A 54 9.55 -0.27 -0.06
CA VAL A 54 10.28 0.78 0.66
C VAL A 54 9.28 1.68 1.36
N ILE A 55 9.45 1.80 2.68
CA ILE A 55 8.68 2.71 3.50
C ILE A 55 9.48 3.99 3.70
N MET A 56 8.89 5.12 3.34
CA MET A 56 9.43 6.45 3.58
C MET A 56 8.75 7.06 4.79
N HIS A 57 9.52 7.67 5.67
CA HIS A 57 9.00 8.42 6.81
C HIS A 57 9.54 9.83 6.72
N THR A 58 8.65 10.82 6.61
CA THR A 58 9.04 12.22 6.78
C THR A 58 8.79 12.63 8.22
N THR A 59 9.80 13.17 8.87
CA THR A 59 9.69 13.78 10.21
C THR A 59 9.21 15.23 10.14
N SER A 60 9.05 15.79 8.93
CA SER A 60 8.52 17.13 8.74
C SER A 60 7.01 17.11 8.97
N VAL A 61 6.54 17.94 9.89
CA VAL A 61 5.13 18.09 10.31
C VAL A 61 4.30 18.84 9.26
N GLU A 62 4.91 19.24 8.13
CA GLU A 62 4.13 19.79 7.03
C GLU A 62 3.25 18.70 6.45
N ALA A 63 1.94 18.98 6.40
CA ALA A 63 0.89 18.12 5.89
C ALA A 63 1.07 17.90 4.37
N ALA A 64 2.13 17.22 3.97
CA ALA A 64 2.28 16.72 2.62
C ALA A 64 1.25 15.60 2.44
N PRO A 65 0.51 15.58 1.32
CA PRO A 65 -0.35 14.44 1.00
C PRO A 65 0.54 13.19 0.99
N GLY A 66 0.27 12.26 1.90
CA GLY A 66 1.07 11.04 2.02
C GLY A 66 1.20 10.35 0.66
N LEU A 67 2.39 9.85 0.36
CA LEU A 67 2.71 9.32 -0.96
C LEU A 67 2.55 7.80 -0.99
N ALA A 68 1.91 7.28 -2.04
CA ALA A 68 1.98 5.86 -2.40
C ALA A 68 2.20 5.75 -3.91
N LYS A 69 3.26 5.04 -4.32
CA LYS A 69 3.63 4.89 -5.73
C LYS A 69 4.14 3.48 -6.01
N GLY A 70 3.64 2.88 -7.08
CA GLY A 70 4.15 1.62 -7.64
C GLY A 70 4.97 1.89 -8.90
N PHE A 71 6.04 1.11 -9.09
CA PHE A 71 6.86 1.12 -10.29
C PHE A 71 6.91 -0.30 -10.89
N ALA A 72 6.79 -0.38 -12.21
CA ALA A 72 6.90 -1.61 -12.99
C ALA A 72 7.57 -1.29 -14.34
N ARG A 73 8.20 -2.29 -14.95
CA ARG A 73 8.79 -2.22 -16.31
C ARG A 73 7.79 -2.45 -17.43
#